data_AF-A0A0F8YDL8-F1
#
_entry.id   AF-A0A0F8YDL8-F1
#
_cell.length_a   1.000
_cell.length_b   1.000
_cell.length_c   1.000
_cell.angle_alpha   90.00
_cell.angle_beta   90.00
_cell.angle_gamma   90.00
#
_symmetry.space_group_name_H-M   'P 1'
#
loop_
_entity.id
_entity.type
_entity.pdbx_description
1 polymer ?
#
loop_
_entity_poly.entity_id
_entity_poly.type
_entity_poly.pdbx_seq_one_letter_code
_entity_poly.pdbx_strand_id
1 'polypeptide(L)'
;MRLVEIPKDSGGKRLLGIPTVADRVAQTVVKLVLEPEVEPKFHPDSYGYRPGRTALDAVGTARKRCWATDWVIDLDIKAFFDSIPHDLVERAVAHHTDLAWVRLYVGRWLRAPEQRMDGTRRERTKGTPQGGVVSPLLANLFLHYAFDMWMQRMFPRVCFERYADDGAPRRREEEVAM
;
A
#
# COMPACT_ATOMS: atom_id res chain seq x y z
N MET A 1 2.86 -1.21 19.78
CA MET A 1 3.93 -1.61 18.82
C MET A 1 5.22 -0.88 19.17
N ARG A 2 6.40 -1.48 18.99
CA ARG A 2 7.68 -0.81 19.33
C ARG A 2 8.26 -0.12 18.11
N LEU A 3 8.62 1.16 18.22
CA LEU A 3 9.31 1.89 17.15
C LEU A 3 10.82 1.68 17.23
N VAL A 4 11.42 1.38 16.08
CA VAL A 4 12.86 1.31 15.89
C VAL A 4 13.26 2.27 14.78
N GLU A 5 14.29 3.07 15.02
CA GLU A 5 14.87 3.97 14.03
C GLU A 5 15.87 3.20 13.18
N ILE A 6 15.69 3.23 11.86
CA ILE A 6 16.60 2.62 10.88
C ILE A 6 17.10 3.74 9.95
N PRO A 7 18.42 3.81 9.65
CA PRO A 7 18.94 4.78 8.70
C PRO A 7 18.39 4.53 7.29
N LYS A 8 18.13 5.61 6.54
CA LYS A 8 17.85 5.56 5.09
C LYS A 8 19.14 5.70 4.29
N ASP A 9 19.23 5.01 3.16
CA ASP A 9 20.35 5.10 2.21
C ASP A 9 20.52 6.53 1.65
N SER A 10 19.42 7.29 1.54
CA SER A 10 19.39 8.68 1.07
C SER A 10 19.68 9.73 2.17
N GLY A 11 20.04 9.30 3.37
CA GLY A 11 20.07 10.16 4.57
C GLY A 11 18.70 10.31 5.23
N GLY A 12 18.70 10.42 6.55
CA GLY A 12 17.49 10.48 7.39
C GLY A 12 17.18 9.18 8.13
N LYS A 13 16.11 9.19 8.96
CA LYS A 13 15.67 8.06 9.77
C LYS A 13 14.29 7.57 9.32
N ARG A 14 14.11 6.26 9.21
CA ARG A 14 12.82 5.58 9.02
C ARG A 14 12.38 4.97 10.34
N LEU A 15 11.18 5.31 10.79
CA LEU A 15 10.57 4.69 11.96
C LEU A 15 9.87 3.40 11.52
N LEU A 16 10.40 2.27 11.97
CA LEU A 16 9.78 0.96 11.72
C LEU A 16 9.07 0.52 13.00
N GLY A 17 7.77 0.28 12.86
CA GLY A 17 7.00 -0.35 13.89
C GLY A 17 7.22 -1.85 13.85
N ILE A 18 7.68 -2.43 14.95
CA ILE A 18 7.81 -3.89 15.08
C ILE A 18 6.63 -4.40 15.92
N PRO A 19 5.71 -5.18 15.34
CA PRO A 19 4.64 -5.83 16.10
C PRO A 19 5.21 -6.93 16.99
N THR A 20 4.46 -7.30 18.03
CA THR A 20 4.81 -8.47 18.85
C THR A 20 4.76 -9.75 18.01
N VAL A 21 5.39 -10.83 18.49
CA VAL A 21 5.33 -12.13 17.78
C VAL A 21 3.87 -12.58 17.63
N ALA A 22 3.06 -12.45 18.68
CA ALA A 22 1.64 -12.77 18.66
C ALA A 22 0.88 -11.92 17.63
N ASP A 23 1.15 -10.62 17.55
CA ASP A 23 0.55 -9.75 16.53
C ASP A 23 0.96 -10.17 15.12
N ARG A 24 2.24 -10.53 14.89
CA ARG A 24 2.69 -10.99 13.57
C ARG A 24 1.98 -12.28 13.15
N VAL A 25 1.78 -13.22 14.08
CA VAL A 25 1.02 -14.45 13.83
C VAL A 25 -0.42 -14.11 13.48
N ALA A 26 -1.10 -13.29 14.28
CA ALA A 26 -2.48 -12.89 14.04
C ALA A 26 -2.64 -12.12 12.71
N GLN A 27 -1.71 -11.23 12.39
CA GLN A 27 -1.67 -10.51 11.10
C GLN A 27 -1.45 -11.47 9.93
N THR A 28 -0.63 -12.51 10.10
CA THR A 28 -0.42 -13.54 9.08
C THR A 28 -1.71 -14.32 8.84
N VAL A 29 -2.42 -14.71 9.90
CA VAL A 29 -3.72 -15.39 9.77
C VAL A 29 -4.74 -14.52 9.04
N VAL A 30 -4.85 -13.24 9.39
CA VAL A 30 -5.73 -12.31 8.66
C VAL A 30 -5.30 -12.19 7.19
N LYS A 31 -4.00 -12.07 6.92
CA LYS A 31 -3.48 -12.00 5.56
C LYS A 31 -3.87 -13.25 4.75
N LEU A 32 -3.69 -14.45 5.30
CA LEU A 32 -4.02 -15.71 4.63
C LEU A 32 -5.51 -15.86 4.32
N VAL A 33 -6.37 -15.22 5.11
CA VAL A 33 -7.83 -15.21 4.87
C VAL A 33 -8.22 -14.14 3.84
N LEU A 34 -7.65 -12.94 3.93
CA LEU A 34 -8.06 -11.81 3.12
C LEU A 34 -7.39 -11.78 1.74
N GLU A 35 -6.13 -12.18 1.63
CA GLU A 35 -5.35 -12.12 0.38
C GLU A 35 -6.01 -12.89 -0.77
N PRO A 36 -6.49 -14.14 -0.60
CA PRO A 36 -7.18 -14.87 -1.68
C PRO A 36 -8.44 -14.19 -2.19
N GLU A 37 -9.14 -13.44 -1.31
CA GLU A 37 -10.37 -12.73 -1.67
C GLU A 37 -10.10 -11.45 -2.46
N VAL A 38 -9.03 -10.72 -2.14
CA VAL A 38 -8.75 -9.40 -2.73
C VAL A 38 -7.77 -9.46 -3.90
N GLU A 39 -6.83 -10.41 -3.90
CA GLU A 39 -5.78 -10.52 -4.92
C GLU A 39 -6.32 -10.64 -6.35
N PRO A 40 -7.39 -11.43 -6.65
CA PRO A 40 -7.96 -11.50 -7.98
C PRO A 40 -8.62 -10.20 -8.45
N LYS A 41 -8.96 -9.29 -7.52
CA LYS A 41 -9.65 -8.03 -7.79
C LYS A 41 -8.66 -6.90 -8.10
N PHE A 42 -7.41 -7.01 -7.66
CA PHE A 42 -6.40 -5.98 -7.90
C PHE A 42 -6.09 -5.77 -9.38
N HIS A 43 -5.83 -4.51 -9.73
CA HIS A 43 -5.53 -4.10 -11.09
C HIS A 43 -4.32 -4.88 -11.63
N PRO A 44 -4.35 -5.36 -12.90
CA PRO A 44 -3.27 -6.18 -13.45
C PRO A 44 -1.91 -5.49 -13.49
N ASP A 45 -1.89 -4.14 -13.54
CA ASP A 45 -0.65 -3.34 -13.50
C ASP A 45 -0.25 -2.86 -12.10
N SER A 46 -0.81 -3.44 -11.05
CA SER A 46 -0.30 -3.32 -9.69
C SER A 46 0.61 -4.52 -9.39
N TYR A 47 1.86 -4.28 -8.98
CA TYR A 47 2.87 -5.34 -8.85
C TYR A 47 3.41 -5.49 -7.42
N GLY A 48 3.51 -4.39 -6.68
CA GLY A 48 4.18 -4.39 -5.37
C GLY A 48 3.49 -5.26 -4.33
N TYR A 49 4.26 -6.02 -3.57
CA TYR A 49 3.79 -6.85 -2.44
C TYR A 49 2.68 -7.87 -2.78
N ARG A 50 2.58 -8.32 -4.03
CA ARG A 50 1.58 -9.29 -4.48
C ARG A 50 2.22 -10.67 -4.75
N PRO A 51 1.52 -11.77 -4.44
CA PRO A 51 2.02 -13.11 -4.73
C PRO A 51 2.20 -13.31 -6.25
N GLY A 52 3.33 -13.89 -6.65
CA GLY A 52 3.63 -14.17 -8.06
C GLY A 52 3.90 -12.94 -8.93
N ARG A 53 4.06 -11.76 -8.34
CA ARG A 53 4.45 -10.53 -9.05
C ARG A 53 5.74 -9.97 -8.48
N THR A 54 6.59 -9.48 -9.36
CA THR A 54 7.93 -8.98 -9.03
C THR A 54 8.13 -7.57 -9.59
N ALA A 55 9.15 -6.88 -9.07
CA ALA A 55 9.58 -5.60 -9.63
C ALA A 55 10.02 -5.74 -11.11
N LEU A 56 10.59 -6.90 -11.48
CA LEU A 56 10.99 -7.18 -12.85
C LEU A 56 9.79 -7.29 -13.80
N ASP A 57 8.65 -7.78 -13.32
CA ASP A 57 7.41 -7.80 -14.13
C ASP A 57 6.94 -6.38 -14.44
N ALA A 58 6.98 -5.48 -13.44
CA ALA A 58 6.67 -4.06 -13.62
C ALA A 58 7.62 -3.40 -14.63
N VAL A 59 8.93 -3.62 -14.48
CA VAL A 59 9.96 -3.10 -15.41
C VAL A 59 9.80 -3.67 -16.81
N GLY A 60 9.46 -4.96 -16.94
CA GLY A 60 9.20 -5.60 -18.23
C GLY A 60 8.01 -4.98 -18.97
N THR A 61 6.92 -4.71 -18.25
CA THR A 61 5.74 -4.01 -18.79
C THR A 61 6.06 -2.55 -19.14
N ALA A 62 6.74 -1.83 -18.25
CA ALA A 62 7.23 -0.47 -18.49
C ALA A 62 8.08 -0.39 -19.75
N ARG A 63 9.05 -1.30 -19.91
CA ARG A 63 9.94 -1.37 -21.10
C ARG A 63 9.16 -1.54 -22.39
N LYS A 64 8.12 -2.38 -22.42
CA LYS A 64 7.28 -2.56 -23.61
C LYS A 64 6.52 -1.27 -23.95
N ARG A 65 6.01 -0.56 -22.94
CA ARG A 65 5.24 0.67 -23.12
C ARG A 65 6.09 1.88 -23.48
N CYS A 66 7.36 1.93 -23.07
CA CYS A 66 8.31 2.97 -23.51
C CYS A 66 8.44 3.07 -25.04
N TRP A 67 8.17 2.00 -25.79
CA TRP A 67 8.20 2.04 -27.25
C TRP A 67 6.95 2.68 -27.88
N ALA A 68 5.90 2.92 -27.11
CA ALA A 68 4.59 3.39 -27.59
C ALA A 68 4.13 4.71 -26.96
N THR A 69 4.85 5.20 -25.94
CA THR A 69 4.56 6.43 -25.21
C THR A 69 5.88 7.12 -24.87
N ASP A 70 6.03 8.37 -25.30
CA ASP A 70 7.25 9.14 -25.11
C ASP A 70 7.37 9.75 -23.71
N TRP A 71 6.25 9.84 -22.97
CA TRP A 71 6.17 10.52 -21.69
C TRP A 71 5.77 9.60 -20.55
N VAL A 72 6.52 9.69 -19.45
CA VAL A 72 6.21 9.07 -18.16
C VAL A 72 6.05 10.15 -17.11
N ILE A 73 5.02 10.01 -16.28
CA ILE A 73 4.82 10.82 -15.08
C ILE A 73 5.31 9.96 -13.93
N ASP A 74 6.33 10.43 -13.23
CA ASP A 74 6.84 9.79 -12.02
C ASP A 74 6.02 10.28 -10.82
N LEU A 75 5.23 9.37 -10.20
CA LEU A 75 4.39 9.67 -9.05
C LEU A 75 4.87 8.89 -7.83
N ASP A 76 5.44 9.62 -6.86
CA ASP A 76 5.77 9.10 -5.53
C ASP A 76 4.85 9.72 -4.46
N ILE A 77 4.17 8.87 -3.68
CA ILE A 77 3.31 9.33 -2.59
C ILE A 77 4.14 9.48 -1.31
N LYS A 78 4.57 10.72 -1.06
CA LYS A 78 5.35 11.07 0.14
C LYS A 78 4.65 10.61 1.43
N ALA A 79 5.36 9.80 2.21
CA ALA A 79 4.90 9.28 3.51
C ALA A 79 3.54 8.57 3.44
N PHE A 80 3.31 7.80 2.37
CA PHE A 80 2.07 7.08 2.12
C PHE A 80 1.60 6.27 3.34
N PHE A 81 2.45 5.38 3.84
CA PHE A 81 2.12 4.53 4.99
C PHE A 81 1.76 5.33 6.25
N ASP A 82 2.22 6.58 6.39
CA ASP A 82 1.96 7.41 7.57
C ASP A 82 0.71 8.31 7.42
N SER A 83 0.11 8.34 6.22
CA SER A 83 -0.98 9.28 5.89
C SER A 83 -2.32 8.62 5.53
N ILE A 84 -2.35 7.29 5.31
CA ILE A 84 -3.57 6.56 4.92
C ILE A 84 -4.73 6.77 5.93
N PRO A 85 -5.91 7.25 5.50
CA PRO A 85 -7.08 7.36 6.37
C PRO A 85 -7.58 5.98 6.81
N HIS A 86 -7.72 5.77 8.13
CA HIS A 86 -8.12 4.48 8.68
C HIS A 86 -9.53 4.07 8.23
N ASP A 87 -10.46 5.02 8.17
CA ASP A 87 -11.86 4.80 7.78
C ASP A 87 -11.96 4.25 6.35
N LEU A 88 -11.15 4.75 5.42
CA LEU A 88 -11.15 4.29 4.03
C LEU A 88 -10.59 2.86 3.92
N VAL A 89 -9.54 2.52 4.68
CA VAL A 89 -9.02 1.14 4.74
C VAL A 89 -10.07 0.19 5.32
N GLU A 90 -10.73 0.59 6.41
CA GLU A 90 -11.77 -0.22 7.04
C GLU A 90 -12.96 -0.45 6.13
N ARG A 91 -13.38 0.58 5.39
CA ARG A 91 -14.44 0.45 4.37
C ARG A 91 -14.02 -0.49 3.25
N ALA A 92 -12.78 -0.39 2.77
CA ALA A 92 -12.27 -1.27 1.73
C ALA A 92 -12.21 -2.74 2.20
N VAL A 93 -11.78 -2.99 3.44
CA VAL A 93 -11.80 -4.35 4.02
C VAL A 93 -13.23 -4.85 4.19
N ALA A 94 -14.13 -4.03 4.73
CA ALA A 94 -15.53 -4.40 4.92
C ALA A 94 -16.26 -4.68 3.59
N HIS A 95 -15.80 -4.11 2.48
CA HIS A 95 -16.33 -4.41 1.15
C HIS A 95 -15.98 -5.83 0.67
N HIS A 96 -14.92 -6.45 1.20
CA HIS A 96 -14.46 -7.76 0.76
C HIS A 96 -14.68 -8.89 1.75
N THR A 97 -15.00 -8.58 3.01
CA THR A 97 -15.27 -9.61 4.00
C THR A 97 -16.27 -9.16 5.05
N ASP A 98 -17.23 -10.04 5.34
CA ASP A 98 -18.18 -9.86 6.44
C ASP A 98 -17.70 -10.47 7.75
N LEU A 99 -16.49 -11.07 7.76
CA LEU A 99 -15.92 -11.67 8.96
C LEU A 99 -15.63 -10.59 10.01
N ALA A 100 -16.49 -10.55 11.04
CA ALA A 100 -16.42 -9.55 12.11
C ALA A 100 -15.05 -9.53 12.80
N TRP A 101 -14.43 -10.71 12.99
CA TRP A 101 -13.12 -10.82 13.63
C TRP A 101 -12.01 -10.17 12.78
N VAL A 102 -12.01 -10.35 11.45
CA VAL A 102 -11.03 -9.72 10.55
C VAL A 102 -11.12 -8.21 10.65
N ARG A 103 -12.34 -7.67 10.52
CA ARG A 103 -12.61 -6.23 10.59
C ARG A 103 -12.18 -5.65 11.94
N LEU A 104 -12.49 -6.35 13.03
CA LEU A 104 -12.11 -5.96 14.38
C LEU A 104 -10.58 -5.87 14.55
N TYR A 105 -9.85 -6.91 14.12
CA TYR A 105 -8.39 -6.94 14.27
C TYR A 105 -7.69 -5.92 13.38
N VAL A 106 -8.13 -5.76 12.13
CA VAL A 106 -7.61 -4.69 11.25
C VAL A 106 -7.81 -3.33 11.91
N GLY A 107 -9.02 -3.01 12.37
CA GLY A 107 -9.29 -1.73 13.02
C GLY A 107 -8.48 -1.50 14.29
N ARG A 108 -8.22 -2.56 15.07
CA ARG A 108 -7.33 -2.51 16.25
C ARG A 108 -5.89 -2.23 15.86
N TRP A 109 -5.36 -2.87 14.82
CA TRP A 109 -3.98 -2.66 14.39
C TRP A 109 -3.74 -1.27 13.81
N LEU A 110 -4.71 -0.72 13.06
CA LEU A 110 -4.61 0.65 12.53
C LEU A 110 -4.50 1.69 13.66
N ARG A 111 -5.30 1.54 14.72
CA ARG A 111 -5.34 2.45 15.88
C ARG A 111 -4.33 2.09 16.98
N ALA A 112 -3.59 1.00 16.84
CA ALA A 112 -2.66 0.55 17.86
C ALA A 112 -1.61 1.64 18.13
N PRO A 113 -1.41 2.08 19.39
CA PRO A 113 -0.47 3.14 19.69
C PRO A 113 0.97 2.70 19.40
N GLU A 114 1.74 3.67 18.94
CA GLU A 114 3.17 3.54 18.77
C GLU A 114 3.85 3.81 20.10
N GLN A 115 4.75 2.92 20.52
CA GLN A 115 5.57 3.11 21.70
C GLN A 115 7.01 3.39 21.27
N ARG A 116 7.51 4.55 21.68
CA ARG A 116 8.91 4.96 21.50
C ARG A 116 9.83 4.19 22.47
N MET A 117 11.13 4.24 22.20
CA MET A 117 12.16 3.57 23.02
C MET A 117 12.17 4.06 24.48
N ASP A 118 11.79 5.32 24.71
CA ASP A 118 11.67 5.97 26.03
C ASP A 118 10.41 5.55 26.80
N GLY A 119 9.57 4.68 26.22
CA GLY A 119 8.30 4.24 26.81
C GLY A 119 7.10 5.14 26.48
N THR A 120 7.32 6.31 25.86
CA THR A 120 6.26 7.25 25.49
C THR A 120 5.34 6.62 24.45
N ARG A 121 4.02 6.68 24.71
CA ARG A 121 2.99 6.19 23.80
C ARG A 121 2.40 7.35 23.01
N ARG A 122 2.29 7.17 21.69
CA ARG A 122 1.62 8.11 20.79
C ARG A 122 0.43 7.41 20.15
N GLU A 123 -0.74 8.03 20.26
CA GLU A 123 -1.93 7.56 19.54
C GLU A 123 -1.78 7.81 18.04
N ARG A 124 -2.35 6.89 17.25
CA ARG A 124 -2.37 6.98 15.79
C ARG A 124 -3.77 7.32 15.32
N THR A 125 -3.89 8.43 14.60
CA THR A 125 -5.14 8.84 13.94
C THR A 125 -5.17 8.49 12.46
N LYS A 126 -4.03 8.20 11.85
CA LYS A 126 -3.88 7.83 10.43
C LYS A 126 -2.63 6.95 10.19
N GLY A 127 -2.57 6.39 8.99
CA GLY A 127 -1.50 5.55 8.49
C GLY A 127 -1.67 4.06 8.81
N THR A 128 -0.86 3.20 8.21
CA THR A 128 -0.74 1.80 8.60
C THR A 128 0.63 1.56 9.23
N PRO A 129 0.77 0.63 10.20
CA PRO A 129 2.06 0.45 10.85
C PRO A 129 3.10 -0.11 9.88
N GLN A 130 4.21 0.63 9.67
CA GLN A 130 5.32 0.18 8.83
C GLN A 130 6.01 -1.00 9.53
N GLY A 131 5.92 -2.21 8.96
CA GLY A 131 6.46 -3.45 9.56
C GLY A 131 5.41 -4.45 10.03
N GLY A 132 4.12 -4.14 9.89
CA GLY A 132 3.05 -5.12 10.01
C GLY A 132 3.01 -6.08 8.80
N VAL A 133 2.77 -7.37 9.04
CA VAL A 133 2.70 -8.41 7.99
C VAL A 133 1.54 -8.15 7.03
N VAL A 134 0.42 -7.65 7.57
CA VAL A 134 -0.79 -7.34 6.79
C VAL A 134 -0.76 -5.94 6.17
N SER A 135 0.13 -5.05 6.65
CA SER A 135 0.15 -3.64 6.22
C SER A 135 0.31 -3.45 4.71
N PRO A 136 1.19 -4.19 3.99
CA PRO A 136 1.30 -4.06 2.54
C PRO A 136 0.02 -4.43 1.79
N LEU A 137 -0.71 -5.45 2.26
CA LEU A 137 -1.99 -5.86 1.68
C LEU A 137 -3.04 -4.75 1.84
N LEU A 138 -3.13 -4.17 3.04
CA LEU A 138 -4.06 -3.07 3.32
C LEU A 138 -3.73 -1.80 2.52
N ALA A 139 -2.43 -1.50 2.37
CA ALA A 139 -1.92 -0.42 1.54
C ALA A 139 -2.34 -0.59 0.07
N ASN A 140 -2.10 -1.78 -0.50
CA ASN A 140 -2.52 -2.09 -1.86
C ASN A 140 -4.03 -2.04 -2.03
N LEU A 141 -4.77 -2.51 -1.02
CA LEU A 141 -6.22 -2.47 -1.03
C LEU A 141 -6.74 -1.03 -1.08
N PHE A 142 -6.16 -0.14 -0.28
CA PHE A 142 -6.47 1.29 -0.34
C PHE A 142 -6.15 1.88 -1.72
N LEU A 143 -4.93 1.67 -2.23
CA LEU A 143 -4.49 2.22 -3.53
C LEU A 143 -5.29 1.65 -4.71
N HIS A 144 -5.78 0.42 -4.60
CA HIS A 144 -6.66 -0.15 -5.61
C HIS A 144 -7.91 0.71 -5.81
N TYR A 145 -8.57 1.11 -4.72
CA TYR A 145 -9.76 1.95 -4.79
C TYR A 145 -9.46 3.43 -5.03
N ALA A 146 -8.45 3.96 -4.33
CA ALA A 146 -8.13 5.38 -4.36
C ALA A 146 -7.44 5.80 -5.67
N PHE A 147 -6.66 4.91 -6.27
CA PHE A 147 -5.86 5.21 -7.45
C PHE A 147 -6.17 4.30 -8.63
N ASP A 148 -5.99 2.97 -8.52
CA ASP A 148 -6.04 2.10 -9.71
C ASP A 148 -7.40 2.15 -10.41
N MET A 149 -8.48 1.97 -9.66
CA MET A 149 -9.84 2.03 -10.20
C MET A 149 -10.22 3.43 -10.67
N TRP A 150 -9.73 4.46 -10.00
CA TRP A 150 -9.97 5.85 -10.41
C TRP A 150 -9.28 6.16 -11.74
N MET A 151 -8.00 5.79 -11.89
CA MET A 151 -7.24 5.91 -13.14
C MET A 151 -7.93 5.16 -14.27
N GLN A 152 -8.35 3.91 -14.04
CA GLN A 152 -9.04 3.12 -15.05
C GLN A 152 -10.37 3.76 -15.51
N ARG A 153 -11.09 4.43 -14.60
CA ARG A 153 -12.37 5.08 -14.91
C ARG A 153 -12.21 6.45 -15.59
N MET A 154 -11.31 7.29 -15.07
CA MET A 154 -11.14 8.67 -15.50
C MET A 154 -10.20 8.81 -16.69
N PHE A 155 -9.18 7.94 -16.76
CA PHE A 155 -8.13 7.98 -17.78
C PHE A 155 -7.91 6.60 -18.41
N PRO A 156 -8.93 5.98 -19.03
CA PRO A 156 -8.85 4.61 -19.56
C PRO A 156 -7.80 4.41 -20.67
N ARG A 157 -7.31 5.51 -21.26
CA ARG A 157 -6.25 5.50 -22.28
C ARG A 157 -4.85 5.65 -21.70
N VAL A 158 -4.73 6.01 -20.41
CA VAL A 158 -3.46 6.18 -19.71
C VAL A 158 -3.06 4.83 -19.12
N CYS A 159 -1.99 4.26 -19.65
CA CYS A 159 -1.36 3.09 -19.06
C CYS A 159 -0.54 3.52 -17.84
N PHE A 160 -0.45 2.67 -16.82
CA PHE A 160 0.43 2.91 -15.68
C PHE A 160 1.02 1.59 -15.20
N GLU A 161 2.17 1.64 -14.55
CA GLU A 161 2.69 0.57 -13.71
C GLU A 161 2.74 1.09 -12.27
N ARG A 162 2.27 0.31 -11.30
CA ARG A 162 2.35 0.67 -9.88
C ARG A 162 3.08 -0.40 -9.07
N TYR A 163 4.09 0.01 -8.32
CA TYR A 163 4.77 -0.83 -7.34
C TYR A 163 4.65 -0.20 -5.95
N ALA A 164 3.73 -0.72 -5.14
CA ALA A 164 3.38 -0.12 -3.85
C ALA A 164 2.90 1.34 -4.01
N ASP A 165 3.56 2.29 -3.37
CA ASP A 165 3.31 3.73 -3.40
C ASP A 165 3.96 4.45 -4.60
N ASP A 166 4.85 3.78 -5.32
CA ASP A 166 5.48 4.28 -6.55
C ASP A 166 4.61 3.94 -7.77
N GLY A 167 4.24 4.94 -8.56
CA GLY A 167 3.42 4.81 -9.75
C GLY A 167 4.00 5.57 -10.95
N ALA A 168 3.97 4.94 -12.11
CA ALA A 168 4.45 5.52 -13.36
C ALA A 168 3.36 5.59 -14.45
N PRO A 169 2.39 6.54 -14.37
CA PRO A 169 1.46 6.78 -15.47
C PRO A 169 2.15 7.27 -16.74
N ARG A 170 1.59 6.93 -17.91
CA ARG A 170 2.18 7.22 -19.21
C ARG A 170 1.21 7.89 -20.17
N ARG A 171 1.71 8.84 -20.95
CA ARG A 171 0.95 9.58 -21.97
C ARG A 171 1.72 9.67 -23.28
N ARG A 172 1.00 9.96 -24.37
CA ARG A 172 1.58 10.17 -25.71
C ARG A 172 1.91 11.63 -26.00
N GLU A 173 1.22 12.58 -25.38
CA GLU A 173 1.38 14.01 -25.62
C GLU A 173 1.70 14.76 -24.33
N GLU A 174 2.51 15.82 -24.45
CA GLU A 174 3.00 16.69 -23.37
C GLU A 174 1.94 17.74 -22.99
N GLU A 175 0.73 17.33 -22.62
CA GLU A 175 -0.23 18.27 -22.02
C GLU A 175 -0.03 18.30 -20.50
N VAL A 176 0.47 19.46 -20.05
CA VAL A 176 0.75 19.82 -18.65
C VAL A 176 -0.42 19.43 -17.76
N ALA A 177 -0.17 18.53 -16.82
CA ALA A 177 -1.09 18.30 -15.71
C ALA A 177 -1.15 19.58 -14.87
N MET A 178 -2.30 20.24 -14.91
CA MET A 178 -2.65 21.41 -14.08
C MET A 178 -2.66 21.05 -12.59
#